data_AF-A0AAD4WIM9-F1
#
_entry.id   AF-A0AAD4WIM9-F1
#
_cell.length_a   1.000
_cell.length_b   1.000
_cell.length_c   1.000
_cell.angle_alpha   90.00
_cell.angle_beta   90.00
_cell.angle_gamma   90.00
#
_symmetry.space_group_name_H-M   'P 1'
#
loop_
_entity.id
_entity.type
_entity.pdbx_description
1 polymer ?
#
loop_
_entity_poly.entity_id
_entity_poly.type
_entity_poly.pdbx_seq_one_letter_code
_entity_poly.pdbx_strand_id
1 'polypeptide(L)'
;MATESGFVQPAIPKFDGHYDHWCILMENFLRSKEYWSLVEDGILAEVEGVQLTEAQKKVIDDAKLKDMKTKNYLFQAIYRFWRQS
;
A
#
# COMPACT_ATOMS: atom_id res chain seq x y z
N MET A 1 -11.54 -33.75 1.43
CA MET A 1 -10.80 -32.95 2.43
C MET A 1 -10.49 -31.61 1.80
N ALA A 2 -11.30 -30.59 2.05
CA ALA A 2 -11.03 -29.26 1.54
C ALA A 2 -9.88 -28.70 2.37
N THR A 3 -8.70 -28.58 1.77
CA THR A 3 -7.62 -27.79 2.37
C THR A 3 -8.12 -26.36 2.36
N GLU A 4 -8.59 -25.93 3.52
CA GLU A 4 -8.58 -24.54 3.95
C GLU A 4 -7.30 -23.91 3.41
N SER A 5 -7.43 -23.22 2.28
CA SER A 5 -6.38 -22.44 1.66
C SER A 5 -6.10 -21.33 2.65
N GLY A 6 -5.17 -21.61 3.57
CA GLY A 6 -4.72 -20.69 4.58
C GLY A 6 -4.30 -19.44 3.86
N PHE A 7 -5.16 -18.42 3.93
CA PHE A 7 -4.85 -17.09 3.47
C PHE A 7 -3.80 -16.58 4.45
N VAL A 8 -2.55 -16.98 4.21
CA VAL A 8 -1.40 -16.48 4.95
C VAL A 8 -1.40 -15.01 4.65
N GLN A 9 -1.74 -14.19 5.65
CA GLN A 9 -1.72 -12.76 5.46
C GLN A 9 -0.32 -12.40 4.96
N PRO A 10 -0.21 -11.70 3.82
CA PRO A 10 1.09 -11.29 3.30
C PRO A 10 1.84 -10.61 4.43
N ALA A 11 2.99 -11.15 4.81
CA ALA A 11 3.84 -10.53 5.79
C ALA A 11 4.47 -9.29 5.13
N ILE A 12 4.64 -8.21 5.90
CA ILE A 12 5.31 -7.00 5.39
C ILE A 12 6.74 -7.39 4.99
N PRO A 13 7.11 -7.24 3.70
CA PRO A 13 8.47 -7.52 3.22
C PRO A 13 9.49 -6.70 4.00
N LYS A 14 10.53 -7.35 4.54
CA LYS A 14 11.65 -6.62 5.16
C LYS A 14 12.62 -6.19 4.07
N PHE A 15 13.13 -4.97 4.18
CA PHE A 15 14.25 -4.56 3.35
C PHE A 15 15.51 -5.32 3.81
N ASP A 16 16.26 -5.90 2.88
CA ASP A 16 17.47 -6.71 3.14
C ASP A 16 18.71 -6.18 2.41
N GLY A 17 18.61 -5.00 1.79
CA GLY A 17 19.65 -4.39 0.96
C GLY A 17 19.49 -4.64 -0.54
N HIS A 18 18.67 -5.61 -0.97
CA HIS A 18 18.39 -5.88 -2.38
C HIS A 18 17.14 -5.12 -2.84
N TYR A 19 17.34 -3.87 -3.30
CA TYR A 19 16.23 -2.97 -3.66
C TYR A 19 15.28 -3.54 -4.71
N ASP A 20 15.81 -4.13 -5.80
CA ASP A 20 15.00 -4.68 -6.89
C ASP A 20 14.07 -5.81 -6.41
N HIS A 21 14.63 -6.76 -5.66
CA HIS A 21 13.88 -7.87 -5.08
C HIS A 21 12.85 -7.39 -4.06
N TRP A 22 13.22 -6.44 -3.19
CA TRP A 22 12.31 -5.85 -2.22
C TRP A 22 11.16 -5.09 -2.88
N CYS A 23 11.43 -4.39 -3.98
CA CYS A 23 10.43 -3.65 -4.74
C CYS A 23 9.35 -4.59 -5.28
N ILE A 24 9.73 -5.73 -5.87
CA ILE A 24 8.81 -6.75 -6.38
C ILE A 24 7.93 -7.32 -5.25
N LEU A 25 8.50 -7.55 -4.06
CA LEU A 25 7.75 -8.05 -2.91
C LEU A 25 6.76 -7.00 -2.36
N MET A 26 7.17 -5.72 -2.29
CA MET A 26 6.26 -4.64 -1.89
C MET A 26 5.14 -4.42 -2.92
N GLU A 27 5.44 -4.50 -4.21
CA GLU A 27 4.43 -4.39 -5.25
C GLU A 27 3.38 -5.50 -5.10
N ASN A 28 3.80 -6.76 -4.98
CA ASN A 28 2.89 -7.89 -4.76
C ASN A 28 2.08 -7.75 -3.47
N PHE A 29 2.70 -7.26 -2.39
CA PHE A 29 2.01 -6.99 -1.12
C PHE A 29 0.91 -5.94 -1.28
N LEU A 30 1.18 -4.84 -1.99
CA LEU A 30 0.20 -3.76 -2.23
C LEU A 30 -0.90 -4.18 -3.20
N ARG A 31 -0.58 -4.97 -4.23
CA ARG A 31 -1.56 -5.57 -5.15
C ARG A 31 -2.48 -6.54 -4.40
N SER A 32 -1.96 -7.37 -3.50
CA SER A 32 -2.76 -8.27 -2.65
C SER A 32 -3.68 -7.53 -1.66
N LYS A 33 -3.40 -6.25 -1.37
CA LYS A 33 -4.23 -5.40 -0.51
C LYS A 33 -5.18 -4.49 -1.30
N GLU A 34 -5.22 -4.62 -2.63
CA GLU A 34 -5.98 -3.77 -3.54
C GLU A 34 -5.62 -2.27 -3.42
N TYR A 35 -4.44 -1.94 -2.87
CA TYR A 35 -3.97 -0.56 -2.74
C TYR A 35 -3.23 -0.08 -3.99
N TRP A 36 -2.70 -0.99 -4.80
CA TRP A 36 -1.90 -0.67 -5.98
C TRP A 36 -2.64 0.20 -7.01
N SER A 37 -3.93 -0.05 -7.22
CA SER A 37 -4.75 0.74 -8.15
C SER A 37 -4.74 2.24 -7.81
N LEU A 38 -4.66 2.60 -6.53
CA LEU A 38 -4.60 4.00 -6.08
C LEU A 38 -3.22 4.62 -6.17
N VAL A 39 -2.17 3.79 -6.18
CA VAL A 39 -0.79 4.25 -6.39
C VAL A 39 -0.54 4.49 -7.88
N GLU A 40 -1.12 3.66 -8.75
CA GLU A 40 -0.99 3.73 -10.21
C GLU A 40 -1.87 4.85 -10.81
N ASP A 41 -3.15 4.92 -10.43
CA ASP A 41 -4.08 5.97 -10.89
C ASP A 41 -3.82 7.32 -10.18
N GLY A 42 -3.13 7.26 -9.03
CA GLY A 42 -2.90 8.38 -8.14
C GLY A 42 -4.13 8.72 -7.31
N ILE A 43 -3.92 9.44 -6.21
CA ILE A 43 -5.02 10.16 -5.60
C ILE A 43 -5.31 11.32 -6.56
N LEU A 44 -6.54 11.40 -7.09
CA LEU A 44 -7.00 12.59 -7.79
C LEU A 44 -6.71 13.78 -6.87
N ALA A 45 -5.62 14.49 -7.15
CA ALA A 45 -5.30 15.73 -6.48
C ALA A 45 -6.53 16.60 -6.70
N GLU A 46 -7.07 17.16 -5.62
CA GLU A 46 -8.17 18.12 -5.68
C GLU A 46 -7.80 19.14 -6.76
N VAL A 47 -8.34 19.00 -7.97
CA VAL A 47 -8.04 19.93 -9.06
C VAL A 47 -8.59 21.25 -8.56
N GLU A 48 -7.68 22.16 -8.20
CA GLU A 48 -8.03 23.47 -7.66
C GLU A 48 -9.04 24.13 -8.60
N GLY A 49 -10.29 24.24 -8.14
CA GLY A 49 -11.38 24.84 -8.91
C GLY A 49 -12.57 23.93 -9.24
N VAL A 50 -12.49 22.61 -9.03
CA VAL A 50 -13.64 21.70 -9.22
C VAL A 50 -14.37 21.50 -7.90
N GLN A 51 -15.66 21.87 -7.82
CA GLN A 51 -16.51 21.49 -6.68
C GLN A 51 -16.68 19.97 -6.67
N LEU A 52 -15.85 19.29 -5.88
CA LEU A 52 -15.96 17.86 -5.67
C LEU A 52 -17.25 17.56 -4.91
N THR A 53 -18.07 16.68 -5.50
CA THR A 53 -19.29 16.16 -4.88
C THR A 53 -18.95 15.39 -3.59
N GLU A 54 -19.90 15.27 -2.65
CA GLU A 54 -19.69 14.51 -1.40
C GLU A 54 -19.20 13.07 -1.65
N ALA A 55 -19.67 12.45 -2.73
CA ALA A 55 -19.21 11.13 -3.16
C ALA A 55 -17.71 11.13 -3.54
N GLN A 56 -17.25 12.15 -4.28
CA GLN A 56 -15.84 12.29 -4.66
C GLN A 56 -14.95 12.62 -3.46
N LYS A 57 -15.41 13.45 -2.53
CA LYS A 57 -14.68 13.71 -1.27
C LYS A 57 -14.45 12.43 -0.47
N LYS A 58 -15.45 11.56 -0.39
CA LYS A 58 -15.35 10.27 0.29
C LYS A 58 -14.34 9.33 -0.39
N VAL A 59 -14.30 9.33 -1.73
CA VAL A 59 -13.29 8.57 -2.49
C VAL A 59 -11.88 9.09 -2.25
N ILE A 60 -11.69 10.42 -2.21
CA ILE A 60 -10.39 11.03 -1.91
C ILE A 60 -9.95 10.74 -0.48
N ASP A 61 -10.86 10.76 0.49
CA ASP A 61 -10.55 10.43 1.89
C ASP A 61 -10.14 8.96 2.05
N ASP A 62 -10.87 8.02 1.41
CA ASP A 62 -10.49 6.60 1.38
C ASP A 62 -9.12 6.38 0.71
N ALA A 63 -8.86 7.10 -0.39
CA ALA A 63 -7.57 7.07 -1.07
C ALA A 63 -6.43 7.63 -0.19
N LYS A 64 -6.65 8.75 0.51
CA LYS A 64 -5.71 9.32 1.49
C LYS A 64 -5.43 8.34 2.63
N LEU A 65 -6.46 7.65 3.14
CA LEU A 65 -6.30 6.64 4.19
C LEU A 65 -5.45 5.45 3.72
N LYS A 66 -5.68 4.99 2.48
CA LYS A 66 -4.92 3.89 1.88
C LYS A 66 -3.47 4.28 1.56
N ASP A 67 -3.22 5.51 1.13
CA ASP A 67 -1.88 6.07 0.98
C ASP A 67 -1.13 6.13 2.32
N MET A 68 -1.77 6.63 3.38
CA MET A 68 -1.18 6.63 4.74
C MET A 68 -0.83 5.22 5.22
N LYS A 69 -1.69 4.23 4.97
CA LYS A 69 -1.39 2.82 5.28
C LYS A 69 -0.19 2.31 4.49
N THR A 70 -0.14 2.60 3.19
CA THR A 70 0.97 2.20 2.31
C THR A 70 2.30 2.78 2.80
N LYS A 71 2.34 4.07 3.13
CA LYS A 71 3.52 4.72 3.74
C LYS A 71 3.92 4.06 5.05
N ASN A 72 2.97 3.75 5.94
CA ASN A 72 3.26 3.04 7.17
C ASN A 72 3.88 1.65 6.92
N TYR A 73 3.38 0.90 5.94
CA TYR A 73 3.98 -0.39 5.58
C TYR A 73 5.41 -0.26 5.07
N LEU A 74 5.68 0.73 4.19
CA LEU A 74 7.03 1.02 3.71
C LEU A 74 7.96 1.43 4.86
N PHE A 75 7.48 2.28 5.78
CA PHE A 75 8.22 2.62 6.99
C PHE A 75 8.51 1.39 7.85
N GLN A 76 7.56 0.48 8.04
CA GLN A 76 7.79 -0.75 8.80
C GLN A 76 8.78 -1.69 8.10
N ALA A 77 8.70 -1.81 6.77
CA ALA A 77 9.61 -2.61 5.96
C ALA A 77 11.06 -2.15 6.09
N ILE A 78 11.28 -0.83 6.07
CA ILE A 78 12.60 -0.19 6.16
C ILE A 78 13.06 -0.08 7.61
N TYR A 79 12.22 0.35 8.55
CA TYR A 79 12.59 0.51 9.95
C TYR A 79 12.96 -0.82 10.63
N ARG A 80 12.34 -1.94 10.21
CA ARG A 80 12.71 -3.28 10.69
C ARG A 80 14.11 -3.72 10.25
N PHE A 81 14.63 -3.19 9.15
CA PHE A 81 16.03 -3.39 8.74
C PHE A 81 16.99 -2.73 9.75
N TRP A 82 16.73 -1.46 10.09
CA TRP A 82 17.58 -0.69 11.02
C TRP A 82 17.59 -1.21 12.46
N ARG A 83 16.53 -1.91 12.90
CA ARG A 83 16.45 -2.45 14.27
C ARG A 83 17.14 -3.81 14.45
N GLN A 84 17.53 -4.48 13.35
CA GLN A 84 18.17 -5.81 13.36
C GLN A 84 19.63 -5.80 12.87
N SER A 85 20.17 -4.64 12.47
CA SER A 85 21.61 -4.44 12.16
C SER A 85 22.39 -3.95 13.37
#